data_AF-A0A9E4CXL0-F1
#
_entry.id   AF-A0A9E4CXL0-F1
#
_cell.length_a   1.000
_cell.length_b   1.000
_cell.length_c   1.000
_cell.angle_alpha   90.00
_cell.angle_beta   90.00
_cell.angle_gamma   90.00
#
_symmetry.space_group_name_H-M   'P 1'
#
loop_
_entity.id
_entity.type
_entity.pdbx_description
1 polymer ?
#
loop_
_entity_poly.entity_id
_entity_poly.type
_entity_poly.pdbx_seq_one_letter_code
_entity_poly.pdbx_strand_id
1 'polypeptide(L)'
;MAWNMYQELNIQRSRGQAAVDIQNRDNLSGRQQDRIDDLEERVDRLLLLTESMWELLSKHLGFTDEHLVHMVRTLDLSDGQLDNKVNRPARKCQNCQSAVPKDRATCQFCGTEVPGANLFDA
;
A
#
# COMPACT_ATOMS: atom_id res chain seq x y z
N MET A 1 22.65 -35.19 39.90
CA MET A 1 23.59 -34.17 39.36
C MET A 1 23.48 -34.00 37.85
N ALA A 2 23.58 -35.07 37.05
CA ALA A 2 23.43 -34.98 35.58
C ALA A 2 22.09 -34.38 35.10
N TRP A 3 20.98 -34.69 35.81
CA TRP A 3 19.66 -34.17 35.46
C TRP A 3 19.52 -32.66 35.71
N ASN A 4 20.06 -32.14 36.82
CA ASN A 4 20.08 -30.69 37.10
C ASN A 4 20.93 -29.95 36.07
N MET A 5 22.09 -30.48 35.69
CA MET A 5 22.95 -29.87 34.68
C MET A 5 22.28 -29.84 33.29
N TYR A 6 21.61 -30.92 32.91
CA TYR A 6 20.83 -30.96 31.66
C TYR A 6 19.63 -30.00 31.68
N GLN A 7 18.92 -29.92 32.82
CA GLN A 7 17.80 -29.01 33.00
C GLN A 7 18.26 -27.55 32.92
N GLU A 8 19.36 -27.19 33.58
CA GLU A 8 19.94 -25.85 33.55
C GLU A 8 20.32 -25.43 32.13
N LEU A 9 20.93 -26.34 31.34
CA LEU A 9 21.28 -26.06 29.94
C LEU A 9 20.03 -25.83 29.07
N ASN A 10 18.98 -26.62 29.26
CA ASN A 10 17.73 -26.43 28.51
C ASN A 10 17.03 -25.11 28.89
N ILE A 11 17.06 -24.73 30.17
CA ILE A 11 16.52 -23.44 30.64
C ILE A 11 17.32 -22.27 30.07
N GLN A 12 18.65 -22.38 30.02
CA GLN A 12 19.49 -21.33 29.42
C GLN A 12 19.20 -21.19 27.92
N ARG A 13 19.09 -22.32 27.20
CA ARG A 13 18.75 -22.31 25.77
C ARG A 13 17.36 -21.73 25.51
N SER A 14 16.35 -22.11 26.30
CA SER A 14 14.98 -21.59 26.13
C SER A 14 14.88 -20.10 26.46
N ARG A 15 15.59 -19.62 27.49
CA ARG A 15 15.70 -18.19 27.80
C ARG A 15 16.40 -17.41 26.67
N GLY A 16 17.46 -17.96 26.10
CA GLY A 16 18.16 -17.36 24.96
C GLY A 16 17.26 -17.24 23.72
N GLN A 17 16.48 -18.28 23.42
CA GLN A 17 15.50 -18.26 22.32
C GLN A 17 14.39 -17.24 22.57
N ALA A 18 13.83 -17.19 23.78
CA ALA A 18 12.80 -16.22 24.13
C ALA A 18 13.29 -14.76 23.99
N ALA A 19 14.54 -14.49 24.36
CA ALA A 19 15.13 -13.15 24.20
C ALA A 19 15.26 -12.73 22.72
N VAL A 20 15.69 -13.65 21.86
CA VAL A 20 15.77 -13.42 20.40
C VAL A 20 14.38 -13.23 19.79
N ASP A 21 13.39 -14.00 20.23
CA ASP A 21 12.01 -13.87 19.75
C ASP A 21 11.39 -12.52 20.14
N ILE A 22 11.67 -12.01 21.35
CA ILE A 22 11.23 -10.66 21.77
C ILE A 22 11.88 -9.60 20.88
N GLN A 23 13.19 -9.67 20.66
CA GLN A 23 13.89 -8.73 19.77
C GLN A 23 13.34 -8.74 18.34
N ASN A 24 13.06 -9.92 17.79
CA ASN A 24 12.48 -10.04 16.45
C ASN A 24 11.07 -9.45 16.36
N ARG A 25 10.26 -9.59 17.43
CA ARG A 25 8.93 -8.99 17.52
C ARG A 25 9.00 -7.47 17.60
N ASP A 26 9.92 -6.93 18.40
CA ASP A 26 10.11 -5.47 18.54
C ASP A 26 10.61 -4.84 17.23
N ASN A 27 11.49 -5.54 16.51
CA ASN A 27 11.93 -5.11 15.19
C ASN A 27 10.80 -5.16 14.14
N LEU A 28 9.92 -6.17 14.22
CA LEU A 28 8.78 -6.28 13.32
C LEU A 28 7.73 -5.20 13.60
N SER A 29 7.42 -4.93 14.87
CA SER A 29 6.47 -3.88 15.26
C SER A 29 7.01 -2.50 14.89
N GLY A 30 8.30 -2.23 15.10
CA GLY A 30 8.95 -1.00 14.65
C GLY A 30 8.79 -0.77 13.15
N ARG A 31 9.10 -1.79 12.32
CA ARG A 31 8.91 -1.70 10.86
C ARG A 31 7.45 -1.53 10.44
N GLN A 32 6.51 -2.09 11.20
CA GLN A 32 5.08 -1.89 10.93
C GLN A 32 4.67 -0.46 11.24
N GLN A 33 5.18 0.11 12.32
CA GLN A 33 4.93 1.50 12.69
C GLN A 33 5.52 2.45 11.64
N ASP A 34 6.78 2.26 11.24
CA ASP A 34 7.42 3.08 10.20
C ASP A 34 6.61 3.10 8.89
N ARG A 35 6.01 1.96 8.53
CA ARG A 35 5.15 1.85 7.34
C ARG A 35 3.82 2.55 7.50
N ILE A 36 3.26 2.59 8.70
CA ILE A 36 2.02 3.32 8.98
C ILE A 36 2.33 4.82 8.87
N ASP A 37 3.40 5.28 9.49
CA ASP A 37 3.79 6.68 9.51
C ASP A 37 4.08 7.20 8.08
N ASP A 38 4.79 6.44 7.23
CA ASP A 38 5.01 6.79 5.81
C ASP A 38 3.70 6.80 5.00
N LEU A 39 2.75 5.92 5.31
CA LEU A 39 1.43 5.93 4.67
C LEU A 39 0.60 7.13 5.09
N GLU A 40 0.61 7.49 6.37
CA GLU A 40 -0.05 8.68 6.90
C GLU A 40 0.51 9.95 6.25
N GLU A 41 1.83 10.11 6.17
CA GLU A 41 2.46 11.26 5.51
C GLU A 41 2.06 11.36 4.03
N ARG A 42 2.01 10.23 3.31
CA ARG A 42 1.58 10.20 1.92
C ARG A 42 0.11 10.58 1.76
N VAL A 43 -0.75 10.14 2.67
CA VAL A 43 -2.19 10.48 2.66
C VAL A 43 -2.36 11.98 2.92
N ASP A 44 -1.68 12.54 3.91
CA ASP A 44 -1.74 13.98 4.22
C ASP A 44 -1.27 14.82 3.03
N ARG A 45 -0.18 14.39 2.37
CA ARG A 45 0.31 15.05 1.16
C ARG A 45 -0.70 14.97 0.02
N LEU A 46 -1.35 13.82 -0.17
CA LEU A 46 -2.38 13.67 -1.19
C LEU A 46 -3.59 14.56 -0.89
N LEU A 47 -4.03 14.61 0.38
CA LEU A 47 -5.12 15.46 0.82
C LEU A 47 -4.84 16.92 0.47
N LEU A 48 -3.67 17.42 0.88
CA LEU A 48 -3.24 18.80 0.61
C LEU A 48 -3.22 19.11 -0.90
N LEU A 49 -2.72 18.19 -1.72
CA LEU A 49 -2.72 18.35 -3.18
C LEU A 49 -4.13 18.37 -3.75
N THR A 50 -5.02 17.47 -3.30
CA THR A 50 -6.41 17.43 -3.78
C THR A 50 -7.20 18.66 -3.37
N GLU A 51 -7.00 19.17 -2.15
CA GLU A 51 -7.59 20.43 -1.69
C GLU A 51 -7.07 21.60 -2.51
N SER A 52 -5.76 21.66 -2.76
CA SER A 52 -5.16 22.70 -3.60
C SER A 52 -5.70 22.67 -5.03
N MET A 53 -5.87 21.48 -5.61
CA MET A 53 -6.49 21.31 -6.92
C MET A 53 -7.95 21.77 -6.92
N TRP A 54 -8.72 21.43 -5.87
CA TRP A 54 -10.10 21.85 -5.74
C TRP A 54 -10.23 23.37 -5.61
N GLU A 55 -9.40 24.00 -4.79
CA GLU A 55 -9.34 25.46 -4.64
C GLU A 55 -9.05 26.16 -5.97
N LEU A 56 -8.16 25.61 -6.79
CA LEU A 56 -7.91 26.13 -8.14
C LEU A 56 -9.13 26.00 -9.05
N LEU A 57 -9.82 24.85 -9.01
CA LEU A 57 -11.01 24.60 -9.83
C LEU A 57 -12.19 25.48 -9.40
N SER A 58 -12.48 25.57 -8.10
CA SER A 58 -13.60 26.34 -7.58
C SER A 58 -13.41 27.84 -7.81
N LYS A 59 -12.22 28.38 -7.49
CA LYS A 59 -11.94 29.82 -7.59
C LYS A 59 -11.75 30.33 -9.01
N HIS A 60 -11.12 29.55 -9.89
CA HIS A 60 -10.79 30.02 -11.24
C HIS A 60 -11.77 29.57 -12.32
N LEU A 61 -12.47 28.45 -12.11
CA LEU A 61 -13.39 27.88 -13.11
C LEU A 61 -14.86 27.88 -12.66
N GLY A 62 -15.15 28.32 -11.43
CA GLY A 62 -16.51 28.48 -10.93
C GLY A 62 -17.23 27.16 -10.63
N PHE A 63 -16.47 26.07 -10.42
CA PHE A 63 -17.04 24.81 -9.97
C PHE A 63 -17.59 24.95 -8.55
N THR A 64 -18.72 24.28 -8.30
CA THR A 64 -19.41 24.27 -7.00
C THR A 64 -19.31 22.89 -6.37
N ASP A 65 -19.52 22.80 -5.06
CA ASP A 65 -19.44 21.53 -4.33
C ASP A 65 -20.43 20.49 -4.87
N GLU A 66 -21.58 20.90 -5.40
CA GLU A 66 -22.55 19.99 -6.03
C GLU A 66 -21.96 19.30 -7.28
N HIS A 67 -21.15 20.02 -8.06
CA HIS A 67 -20.45 19.45 -9.21
C HIS A 67 -19.41 18.41 -8.77
N LEU A 68 -18.68 18.69 -7.68
CA LEU A 68 -17.71 17.74 -7.12
C LEU A 68 -18.40 16.47 -6.64
N VAL A 69 -19.48 16.60 -5.84
CA VAL A 69 -20.25 15.47 -5.34
C VAL A 69 -20.82 14.63 -6.49
N HIS A 70 -21.33 15.29 -7.54
CA HIS A 70 -21.83 14.59 -8.72
C HIS A 70 -20.72 13.85 -9.47
N MET A 71 -19.54 14.46 -9.62
CA MET A 71 -18.40 13.84 -10.28
C MET A 71 -17.87 12.63 -9.50
N VAL A 72 -17.73 12.75 -8.18
CA VAL A 72 -17.31 11.65 -7.30
C VAL A 72 -18.27 10.46 -7.44
N ARG A 73 -19.59 10.70 -7.38
CA ARG A 73 -20.60 9.63 -7.57
C ARG A 73 -20.52 9.00 -8.96
N THR A 74 -20.33 9.81 -10.00
CA THR A 74 -20.23 9.31 -11.38
C THR A 74 -19.00 8.43 -11.58
N LEU A 75 -17.87 8.82 -10.99
CA LEU A 75 -16.62 8.04 -11.06
C LEU A 75 -16.71 6.74 -10.26
N ASP A 76 -17.28 6.77 -9.06
CA ASP A 76 -17.52 5.59 -8.22
C ASP A 76 -18.43 4.57 -8.93
N LEU A 77 -19.51 5.06 -9.57
CA LEU A 77 -20.41 4.22 -10.36
C LEU A 77 -19.77 3.65 -11.64
N SER A 78 -18.72 4.28 -12.17
CA SER A 78 -18.10 3.87 -13.45
C SER A 78 -17.35 2.53 -13.38
N ASP A 79 -16.99 2.10 -12.17
CA ASP A 79 -16.30 0.84 -11.90
C ASP A 79 -17.24 -0.29 -11.44
N GLY A 80 -18.55 -0.01 -11.41
CA GLY A 80 -19.61 -1.01 -11.19
C GLY A 80 -19.87 -1.39 -9.72
N GLN A 81 -19.15 -0.81 -8.76
CA GLN A 81 -19.42 -0.95 -7.33
C GLN A 81 -19.30 0.39 -6.62
N LEU A 82 -20.27 0.68 -5.76
CA LEU A 82 -20.32 1.88 -4.93
C LEU A 82 -19.52 1.60 -3.63
N ASP A 83 -18.20 1.48 -3.77
CA ASP A 83 -17.29 1.07 -2.68
C ASP A 83 -16.30 2.17 -2.27
N ASN A 84 -16.44 3.39 -2.82
CA ASN A 84 -15.50 4.51 -2.68
C ASN A 84 -14.07 4.17 -3.14
N LYS A 85 -13.91 3.19 -4.04
CA LYS A 85 -12.62 2.81 -4.60
C LYS A 85 -12.67 2.85 -6.11
N VAL A 86 -11.54 3.21 -6.71
CA VAL A 86 -11.35 3.13 -8.14
C VAL A 86 -10.61 1.81 -8.42
N ASN A 87 -11.32 0.71 -8.68
CA ASN A 87 -10.67 -0.43 -9.30
C ASN A 87 -10.29 -0.02 -10.72
N ARG A 88 -9.09 -0.42 -11.11
CA ARG A 88 -8.62 -0.22 -12.48
C ARG A 88 -8.43 -1.60 -13.09
N PRO A 89 -8.87 -1.81 -14.34
CA PRO A 89 -8.79 -3.11 -14.96
C PRO A 89 -7.33 -3.59 -15.06
N ALA A 90 -7.12 -4.90 -14.92
CA ALA A 90 -5.82 -5.51 -15.11
C ALA A 90 -5.33 -5.25 -16.55
N ARG A 91 -4.04 -4.93 -16.69
CA ARG A 91 -3.42 -4.67 -18.00
C ARG A 91 -2.99 -5.98 -18.65
N LYS A 92 -2.95 -6.02 -19.98
CA LYS A 92 -2.34 -7.15 -20.69
C LYS A 92 -0.86 -6.88 -20.90
N CYS A 93 -0.01 -7.88 -20.59
CA CYS A 93 1.40 -7.81 -20.93
C CYS A 93 1.58 -7.84 -22.45
N GLN A 94 2.41 -6.94 -23.02
CA GLN A 94 2.65 -6.90 -24.47
C GLN A 94 3.42 -8.13 -24.99
N ASN A 95 4.19 -8.81 -24.12
CA ASN A 95 5.00 -9.96 -24.50
C ASN A 95 4.23 -11.29 -24.39
N CYS A 96 3.64 -11.58 -23.22
CA CYS A 96 2.98 -12.87 -22.97
C CYS A 96 1.45 -12.80 -22.94
N GLN A 97 0.85 -11.62 -23.15
CA GLN A 97 -0.60 -11.35 -23.13
C GLN A 97 -1.34 -11.69 -21.82
N SER A 98 -0.63 -12.16 -20.79
CA SER A 98 -1.20 -12.44 -19.47
C SER A 98 -1.68 -11.16 -18.79
N ALA A 99 -2.70 -11.30 -17.94
CA ALA A 99 -3.20 -10.21 -17.11
C ALA A 99 -2.18 -9.86 -16.02
N VAL A 100 -1.79 -8.59 -15.96
CA VAL A 100 -0.87 -8.01 -14.99
C VAL A 100 -1.66 -7.02 -14.12
N PRO A 101 -1.68 -7.20 -12.79
CA PRO A 101 -2.26 -6.23 -11.88
C PRO A 101 -1.62 -4.85 -12.08
N LYS A 102 -2.41 -3.79 -11.92
CA LYS A 102 -1.95 -2.41 -12.16
C LYS A 102 -0.76 -2.01 -11.27
N ASP A 103 -0.66 -2.58 -10.07
CA ASP A 103 0.34 -2.19 -9.08
C ASP A 103 1.72 -2.84 -9.31
N ARG A 104 1.89 -3.60 -10.39
CA ARG A 104 3.18 -4.20 -10.76
C ARG A 104 3.75 -3.57 -12.01
N ALA A 105 5.01 -3.15 -11.90
CA ALA A 105 5.86 -2.71 -13.00
C ALA A 105 6.35 -3.87 -13.88
N THR A 106 6.35 -5.09 -13.36
CA THR A 106 6.84 -6.26 -14.07
C THR A 106 5.76 -7.34 -14.20
N CYS A 107 5.72 -7.98 -15.36
CA CYS A 107 4.84 -9.12 -15.58
C CYS A 107 5.29 -10.30 -14.70
N GLN A 108 4.35 -10.87 -13.95
CA GLN A 108 4.61 -12.00 -13.06
C GLN A 108 4.98 -13.30 -13.79
N PHE A 109 4.64 -13.37 -15.08
CA PHE A 109 4.81 -14.57 -15.89
C PHE A 109 6.07 -14.53 -16.74
N CYS A 110 6.28 -13.44 -17.48
CA CYS A 110 7.41 -13.32 -18.40
C CYS A 110 8.52 -12.36 -17.93
N GLY A 111 8.32 -11.66 -16.82
CA GLY A 111 9.30 -10.71 -16.27
C GLY A 111 9.43 -9.39 -17.04
N THR A 112 8.78 -9.23 -18.19
CA THR A 112 8.84 -7.99 -18.98
C THR A 112 8.20 -6.81 -18.23
N GLU A 113 8.83 -5.64 -18.30
CA GLU A 113 8.29 -4.40 -17.78
C GLU A 113 6.99 -4.02 -18.51
N VAL A 114 6.01 -3.57 -17.75
CA VAL A 114 4.68 -3.18 -18.24
C VAL A 114 4.56 -1.66 -18.06
N PRO A 115 4.54 -0.88 -19.16
CA PRO A 115 4.47 0.58 -19.08
C PRO A 115 3.24 1.08 -18.31
N GLY A 116 3.42 2.14 -17.54
CA GLY A 116 2.36 2.84 -16.80
C GLY A 116 2.05 2.27 -15.41
N ALA A 117 2.94 1.46 -14.83
CA ALA A 117 2.75 0.92 -13.48
C ALA A 117 2.80 1.97 -12.38
N ASN A 118 3.60 3.01 -12.55
CA ASN A 118 3.51 4.19 -11.70
C ASN A 118 2.87 5.33 -12.50
N LEU A 119 2.02 6.11 -11.83
CA LEU A 119 1.42 7.32 -12.38
C LEU A 119 2.47 8.40 -12.73
N PHE A 120 3.72 8.22 -12.28
CA PHE A 120 4.84 9.13 -12.44
C PHE A 120 5.99 8.56 -13.30
N ASP A 121 5.84 7.38 -13.90
CA ASP A 121 6.82 6.87 -14.86
C ASP A 121 6.58 7.57 -16.21
N ALA A 122 7.20 8.73 -16.38
CA ALA A 122 7.47 9.38 -17.65
C ALA A 122 8.90 9.04 -18.10
#